data_AF-A0ABD5K2Z9-F1
#
_entry.id   AF-A0ABD5K2Z9-F1
#
_cell.length_a   1.000
_cell.length_b   1.000
_cell.length_c   1.000
_cell.angle_alpha   90.00
_cell.angle_beta   90.00
_cell.angle_gamma   90.00
#
_symmetry.space_group_name_H-M   'P 1'
#
loop_
_entity.id
_entity.type
_entity.pdbx_description
1 polymer ?
#
loop_
_entity_poly.entity_id
_entity_poly.type
_entity_poly.pdbx_seq_one_letter_code
_entity_poly.pdbx_strand_id
1 'polypeptide(L)'
;MVRKRATNRCTREKVRSPGRPSAWQREERGRFWQAIALGRTSEEAALDAGASAPLGPRWFREAGGMPPTHMAPWAKPRTGRYLSFSEREDIAIELAKGVGIRAIAYKLGRSPSTISREVRRNAATRSGRMDYRPSTAQWHADRAARRPRVGKLASNLLLRQYVEERLAGKVANGDGVAFDGPVVVWKKRRAVHRQSRRWSMAWSPEQIARRLVIDYPEDDTMRISHEAIYQAPYIQGRGALRRELTACLRTGRALRVPRERSRSRNKSFIGDAVMISDRPADINDRAIPGHWEGDLILGLGSSAIGTLVERSSRFTMLLHLPRMEGYQQEPRVRNGPALAGHGAEAVYKAIVRSMAKLPEQLRKSLTWDQGAEMAQHAKLRVDAGLKIYFCDPQSPWQRGSNENTNGLLRQYFPKGTDLSRHTVRELDAVAHSLNTRPRKTLGWKTPAEVLDQFLAMQ
;
A
#
# COMPACT_ATOMS: atom_id res chain seq x y z
N MET A 1 59.79 -13.17 -40.56
CA MET A 1 58.67 -13.37 -39.61
C MET A 1 58.27 -12.04 -38.99
N VAL A 2 57.01 -11.63 -39.09
CA VAL A 2 56.50 -10.42 -38.40
C VAL A 2 55.43 -10.84 -37.38
N ARG A 3 55.75 -10.71 -36.07
CA ARG A 3 54.84 -11.10 -34.98
C ARG A 3 53.65 -10.14 -34.90
N LYS A 4 52.46 -10.59 -35.28
CA LYS A 4 51.19 -9.89 -34.96
C LYS A 4 51.04 -9.82 -33.43
N ARG A 5 50.97 -8.61 -32.87
CA ARG A 5 50.62 -8.40 -31.45
C ARG A 5 49.17 -8.85 -31.21
N ALA A 6 48.98 -10.03 -30.63
CA ALA A 6 47.69 -10.46 -30.12
C ALA A 6 47.31 -9.61 -28.89
N THR A 7 46.31 -8.73 -29.03
CA THR A 7 45.77 -7.95 -27.90
C THR A 7 44.93 -8.86 -27.00
N ASN A 8 45.58 -9.43 -25.99
CA ASN A 8 44.92 -10.22 -24.95
C ASN A 8 43.94 -9.40 -24.11
N ARG A 9 42.86 -10.05 -23.67
CA ARG A 9 41.86 -9.59 -22.68
C ARG A 9 41.06 -8.33 -23.03
N CYS A 10 40.04 -8.52 -23.88
CA CYS A 10 38.79 -7.76 -23.73
C CYS A 10 37.83 -8.58 -22.85
N THR A 11 37.85 -8.37 -21.52
CA THR A 11 36.96 -9.04 -20.53
C THR A 11 35.49 -8.57 -20.60
N ARG A 12 35.07 -8.06 -21.76
CA ARG A 12 33.76 -7.45 -21.95
C ARG A 12 32.78 -8.51 -22.42
N GLU A 13 31.77 -8.81 -21.59
CA GLU A 13 30.68 -9.73 -21.93
C GLU A 13 30.13 -9.50 -23.34
N LYS A 14 29.79 -10.58 -24.04
CA LYS A 14 29.35 -10.58 -25.44
C LYS A 14 28.02 -9.83 -25.59
N VAL A 15 28.10 -8.53 -25.85
CA VAL A 15 26.96 -7.62 -25.95
C VAL A 15 26.04 -8.03 -27.10
N ARG A 16 24.87 -8.59 -26.79
CA ARG A 16 23.79 -8.78 -27.77
C ARG A 16 23.14 -7.42 -28.08
N SER A 17 23.00 -7.10 -29.37
CA SER A 17 22.22 -5.93 -29.82
C SER A 17 20.72 -6.24 -29.66
N PRO A 18 19.88 -5.35 -29.12
CA PRO A 18 18.49 -5.65 -28.77
C PRO A 18 17.50 -5.52 -29.95
N GLY A 19 17.97 -5.66 -31.20
CA GLY A 19 17.17 -5.34 -32.39
C GLY A 19 17.02 -3.83 -32.60
N ARG A 20 15.94 -3.40 -33.27
CA ARG A 20 15.66 -1.97 -33.55
C ARG A 20 15.53 -1.19 -32.22
N PRO A 21 16.41 -0.22 -31.91
CA PRO A 21 16.40 0.43 -30.61
C PRO A 21 15.11 1.22 -30.37
N SER A 22 14.46 1.01 -29.21
CA SER A 22 13.27 1.75 -28.75
C SER A 22 13.58 3.18 -28.30
N ALA A 23 14.63 3.80 -28.86
CA ALA A 23 15.19 5.07 -28.42
C ALA A 23 14.28 6.26 -28.74
N TRP A 24 13.65 6.23 -29.92
CA TRP A 24 12.60 7.16 -30.36
C TRP A 24 11.43 7.25 -29.35
N GLN A 25 11.06 6.11 -28.74
CA GLN A 25 9.97 6.06 -27.74
C GLN A 25 10.28 6.77 -26.42
N ARG A 26 11.48 7.33 -26.17
CA ARG A 26 11.75 7.97 -24.87
C ARG A 26 10.93 9.23 -24.68
N GLU A 27 10.87 10.11 -25.67
CA GLU A 27 10.13 11.38 -25.54
C GLU A 27 8.63 11.12 -25.46
N GLU A 28 8.12 10.19 -26.28
CA GLU A 28 6.75 9.67 -26.19
C GLU A 28 6.46 9.10 -24.80
N ARG A 29 7.28 8.16 -24.29
CA ARG A 29 7.10 7.60 -22.94
C ARG A 29 7.21 8.68 -21.86
N GLY A 30 7.99 9.73 -22.07
CA GLY A 30 8.05 10.91 -21.18
C GLY A 30 6.73 11.68 -21.13
N ARG A 31 6.20 12.07 -22.31
CA ARG A 31 4.88 12.73 -22.45
C ARG A 31 3.75 11.86 -21.90
N PHE A 32 3.79 10.56 -22.18
CA PHE A 32 2.87 9.55 -21.63
C PHE A 32 2.85 9.59 -20.10
N TRP A 33 4.02 9.55 -19.44
CA TRP A 33 4.07 9.60 -17.97
C TRP A 33 3.69 10.97 -17.38
N GLN A 34 3.82 12.06 -18.14
CA GLN A 34 3.27 13.37 -17.79
C GLN A 34 1.73 13.38 -17.89
N ALA A 35 1.14 12.88 -18.98
CA ALA A 35 -0.30 12.77 -19.15
C ALA A 35 -0.96 11.85 -18.09
N ILE A 36 -0.34 10.71 -17.77
CA ILE A 36 -0.72 9.84 -16.64
C ILE A 36 -0.70 10.59 -15.31
N ALA A 37 0.30 11.46 -15.07
CA ALA A 37 0.40 12.25 -13.84
C ALA A 37 -0.65 13.38 -13.76
N LEU A 38 -1.11 13.87 -14.92
CA LEU A 38 -2.25 14.79 -15.04
C LEU A 38 -3.62 14.08 -14.89
N GLY A 39 -3.64 12.75 -14.81
CA GLY A 39 -4.84 11.95 -14.56
C GLY A 39 -5.53 11.40 -15.81
N ARG A 40 -4.91 11.49 -17.00
CA ARG A 40 -5.39 10.81 -18.21
C ARG A 40 -5.36 9.29 -18.05
N THR A 41 -6.24 8.59 -18.76
CA THR A 41 -6.19 7.12 -18.89
C THR A 41 -4.92 6.70 -19.63
N SER A 42 -4.56 5.41 -19.56
CA SER A 42 -3.40 4.89 -20.31
C SER A 42 -3.55 5.03 -21.81
N GLU A 43 -4.76 4.86 -22.32
CA GLU A 43 -5.13 4.91 -23.72
C GLU A 43 -5.04 6.34 -24.26
N GLU A 44 -5.63 7.32 -23.55
CA GLU A 44 -5.50 8.76 -23.86
C GLU A 44 -4.05 9.23 -23.76
N ALA A 45 -3.34 8.86 -22.68
CA ALA A 45 -1.95 9.27 -22.47
C ALA A 45 -0.99 8.75 -23.55
N ALA A 46 -1.35 7.65 -24.24
CA ALA A 46 -0.59 7.17 -25.39
C ALA A 46 -0.85 8.04 -26.63
N LEU A 47 -2.11 8.41 -26.89
CA LEU A 47 -2.48 9.31 -27.98
C LEU A 47 -1.84 10.70 -27.78
N ASP A 48 -1.92 11.27 -26.56
CA ASP A 48 -1.27 12.52 -26.17
C ASP A 48 0.26 12.48 -26.37
N ALA A 49 0.86 11.28 -26.31
CA ALA A 49 2.29 11.06 -26.50
C ALA A 49 2.72 10.88 -27.96
N GLY A 50 1.78 10.76 -28.91
CA GLY A 50 2.04 10.42 -30.32
C GLY A 50 2.03 8.91 -30.64
N ALA A 51 1.63 8.07 -29.69
CA ALA A 51 1.62 6.61 -29.81
C ALA A 51 0.19 6.05 -29.95
N SER A 52 0.05 4.84 -30.49
CA SER A 52 -1.26 4.20 -30.62
C SER A 52 -1.84 3.79 -29.25
N ALA A 53 -3.15 4.00 -29.06
CA ALA A 53 -3.84 3.74 -27.79
C ALA A 53 -3.54 2.35 -27.15
N PRO A 54 -3.44 1.23 -27.90
CA PRO A 54 -3.09 -0.08 -27.34
C PRO A 54 -1.69 -0.16 -26.71
N LEU A 55 -0.76 0.73 -27.07
CA LEU A 55 0.57 0.80 -26.44
C LEU A 55 0.51 1.38 -25.02
N GLY A 56 -0.47 2.22 -24.71
CA GLY A 56 -0.61 2.85 -23.40
C GLY A 56 -0.71 1.85 -22.24
N PRO A 57 -1.72 0.95 -22.25
CA PRO A 57 -1.85 -0.10 -21.25
C PRO A 57 -0.66 -1.06 -21.19
N ARG A 58 0.07 -1.21 -22.30
CA ARG A 58 1.29 -2.00 -22.39
C ARG A 58 2.46 -1.29 -21.69
N TRP A 59 2.74 -0.02 -22.00
CA TRP A 59 3.78 0.79 -21.37
C TRP A 59 3.52 0.97 -19.87
N PHE A 60 2.27 1.22 -19.47
CA PHE A 60 1.87 1.30 -18.08
C PHE A 60 2.19 -0.01 -17.32
N ARG A 61 1.89 -1.16 -17.94
CA ARG A 61 2.12 -2.50 -17.37
C ARG A 61 3.59 -2.89 -17.35
N GLU A 62 4.34 -2.58 -18.40
CA GLU A 62 5.79 -2.79 -18.51
C GLU A 62 6.55 -2.09 -17.37
N ALA A 63 6.11 -0.90 -16.94
CA ALA A 63 6.71 -0.17 -15.83
C ALA A 63 6.07 -0.42 -14.46
N GLY A 64 5.10 -1.35 -14.35
CA GLY A 64 4.42 -1.68 -13.09
C GLY A 64 3.41 -0.64 -12.58
N GLY A 65 2.99 0.30 -13.43
CA GLY A 65 2.08 1.39 -13.11
C GLY A 65 2.74 2.63 -12.50
N MET A 66 4.06 2.78 -12.66
CA MET A 66 4.83 3.94 -12.20
C MET A 66 5.84 4.38 -13.28
N PRO A 67 6.13 5.68 -13.41
CA PRO A 67 7.20 6.13 -14.28
C PRO A 67 8.56 5.60 -13.81
N PRO A 68 9.43 5.10 -14.72
CA PRO A 68 10.84 4.95 -14.44
C PRO A 68 11.42 6.28 -13.94
N THR A 69 12.36 6.27 -12.98
CA THR A 69 12.88 7.49 -12.34
C THR A 69 13.51 8.52 -13.28
N HIS A 70 13.88 8.12 -14.50
CA HIS A 70 14.44 8.96 -15.55
C HIS A 70 13.42 9.38 -16.63
N MET A 71 12.16 8.96 -16.49
CA MET A 71 11.01 9.32 -17.31
C MET A 71 9.88 9.97 -16.47
N ALA A 72 10.12 10.17 -15.17
CA ALA A 72 9.16 10.77 -14.28
C ALA A 72 9.04 12.28 -14.53
N PRO A 73 7.87 12.91 -14.32
CA PRO A 73 7.68 14.35 -14.55
C PRO A 73 8.64 15.26 -13.77
N TRP A 74 9.13 14.80 -12.61
CA TRP A 74 10.09 15.49 -11.74
C TRP A 74 11.57 15.13 -12.05
N ALA A 75 11.84 14.29 -13.05
CA ALA A 75 13.20 14.03 -13.48
C ALA A 75 13.79 15.30 -14.10
N LYS A 76 14.99 15.72 -13.66
CA LYS A 76 15.67 16.88 -14.26
C LYS A 76 15.72 16.71 -15.78
N PRO A 77 15.27 17.70 -16.58
CA PRO A 77 15.46 17.68 -18.02
C PRO A 77 16.92 17.42 -18.35
N ARG A 78 17.20 16.75 -19.48
CA ARG A 78 18.58 16.61 -19.93
C ARG A 78 19.12 18.00 -20.22
N THR A 79 20.01 18.48 -19.36
CA THR A 79 20.82 19.68 -19.61
C THR A 79 21.43 19.59 -21.01
N GLY A 80 21.53 20.72 -21.72
CA GLY A 80 22.12 20.80 -23.06
C GLY A 80 23.56 20.27 -23.21
N ARG A 81 24.20 19.80 -22.12
CA ARG A 81 25.46 19.06 -22.09
C ARG A 81 25.50 17.79 -22.97
N TYR A 82 24.35 17.18 -23.28
CA TYR A 82 24.27 15.93 -24.04
C TYR A 82 23.47 16.13 -25.33
N LEU A 83 23.93 15.51 -26.43
CA LEU A 83 23.18 15.44 -27.68
C LEU A 83 21.82 14.75 -27.45
N SER A 84 20.76 15.26 -28.08
CA SER A 84 19.42 14.68 -28.16
C SER A 84 19.37 13.49 -29.15
N PHE A 85 18.19 12.93 -29.41
CA PHE A 85 18.04 11.94 -30.47
C PHE A 85 17.97 12.62 -31.85
N SER A 86 17.19 13.70 -32.01
CA SER A 86 17.11 14.44 -33.28
C SER A 86 18.48 15.02 -33.69
N GLU A 87 19.26 15.55 -32.74
CA GLU A 87 20.63 16.02 -33.04
C GLU A 87 21.53 14.88 -33.55
N ARG A 88 21.29 13.63 -33.14
CA ARG A 88 22.00 12.47 -33.69
C ARG A 88 21.52 12.12 -35.09
N GLU A 89 20.23 12.29 -35.39
CA GLU A 89 19.66 12.11 -36.73
C GLU A 89 20.20 13.17 -37.69
N ASP A 90 20.24 14.45 -37.27
CA ASP A 90 20.87 15.54 -38.02
C ASP A 90 22.35 15.26 -38.33
N ILE A 91 23.13 14.80 -37.34
CA ILE A 91 24.53 14.38 -37.55
C ILE A 91 24.62 13.29 -38.64
N ALA A 92 23.71 12.31 -38.67
CA ALA A 92 23.74 11.27 -39.70
C ALA A 92 23.34 11.78 -41.09
N ILE A 93 22.32 12.64 -41.17
CA ILE A 93 21.87 13.26 -42.42
C ILE A 93 22.99 14.12 -43.01
N GLU A 94 23.64 14.96 -42.21
CA GLU A 94 24.69 15.86 -42.69
C GLU A 94 25.99 15.10 -43.02
N LEU A 95 26.33 14.03 -42.29
CA LEU A 95 27.42 13.13 -42.68
C LEU A 95 27.14 12.40 -44.00
N ALA A 96 25.89 11.98 -44.24
CA ALA A 96 25.50 11.35 -45.51
C ALA A 96 25.58 12.32 -46.71
N LYS A 97 25.41 13.63 -46.46
CA LYS A 97 25.66 14.71 -47.43
C LYS A 97 27.15 15.07 -47.59
N GLY A 98 28.07 14.42 -46.87
CA GLY A 98 29.50 14.72 -46.89
C GLY A 98 29.92 15.97 -46.11
N VAL A 99 29.06 16.53 -45.26
CA VAL A 99 29.34 17.77 -44.52
C VAL A 99 30.39 17.54 -43.44
N GLY A 100 31.41 18.42 -43.39
CA GLY A 100 32.51 18.33 -42.44
C GLY A 100 32.09 18.58 -40.98
N ILE A 101 32.75 17.89 -40.03
CA ILE A 101 32.45 17.91 -38.59
C ILE A 101 32.32 19.32 -38.00
N ARG A 102 33.14 20.29 -38.44
CA ARG A 102 33.08 21.68 -37.97
C ARG A 102 31.79 22.40 -38.40
N ALA A 103 31.32 22.16 -39.64
CA ALA A 103 30.08 22.75 -40.15
C ALA A 103 28.84 22.12 -39.47
N ILE A 104 28.83 20.80 -39.27
CA ILE A 104 27.79 20.11 -38.48
C ILE A 104 27.73 20.69 -37.06
N ALA A 105 28.89 20.92 -36.43
CA ALA A 105 28.97 21.48 -35.09
C ALA A 105 28.44 22.91 -35.03
N TYR A 106 28.76 23.77 -36.01
CA TYR A 106 28.20 25.12 -36.11
C TYR A 106 26.68 25.10 -36.28
N LYS A 107 26.16 24.30 -37.23
CA LYS A 107 24.72 24.13 -37.51
C LYS A 107 23.91 23.71 -36.28
N LEU A 108 24.49 22.89 -35.40
CA LEU A 108 23.84 22.39 -34.18
C LEU A 108 24.19 23.22 -32.91
N GLY A 109 24.95 24.31 -33.02
CA GLY A 109 25.38 25.10 -31.86
C GLY A 109 26.26 24.32 -30.87
N ARG A 110 27.05 23.34 -31.35
CA ARG A 110 27.85 22.42 -30.54
C ARG A 110 29.35 22.63 -30.74
N SER A 111 30.16 22.18 -29.77
CA SER A 111 31.61 22.13 -29.98
C SER A 111 31.97 21.09 -31.05
N PRO A 112 32.90 21.37 -31.97
CA PRO A 112 33.41 20.37 -32.93
C PRO A 112 33.98 19.12 -32.24
N SER A 113 34.51 19.27 -31.02
CA SER A 113 34.99 18.15 -30.21
C SER A 113 33.86 17.19 -29.80
N THR A 114 32.65 17.70 -29.55
CA THR A 114 31.46 16.91 -29.18
C THR A 114 31.07 16.01 -30.35
N ILE A 115 30.90 16.60 -31.54
CA ILE A 115 30.51 15.88 -32.76
C ILE A 115 31.60 14.87 -33.16
N SER A 116 32.87 15.29 -33.20
CA SER A 116 34.00 14.39 -33.50
C SER A 116 34.06 13.19 -32.56
N ARG A 117 33.87 13.39 -31.25
CA ARG A 117 33.89 12.31 -30.27
C ARG A 117 32.65 11.43 -30.36
N GLU A 118 31.48 11.96 -30.72
CA GLU A 118 30.26 11.15 -30.91
C GLU A 118 30.38 10.23 -32.13
N VAL A 119 30.79 10.78 -33.27
CA VAL A 119 30.97 10.01 -34.51
C VAL A 119 32.06 8.95 -34.33
N ARG A 120 33.25 9.32 -33.82
CA ARG A 120 34.36 8.37 -33.60
C ARG A 120 34.00 7.22 -32.64
N ARG A 121 33.13 7.43 -31.66
CA ARG A 121 32.72 6.40 -30.70
C ARG A 121 31.62 5.46 -31.23
N ASN A 122 30.82 5.89 -32.20
CA ASN A 122 29.60 5.20 -32.61
C ASN A 122 29.53 4.85 -34.11
N ALA A 123 30.51 5.26 -34.92
CA ALA A 123 30.69 4.74 -36.28
C ALA A 123 31.04 3.25 -36.21
N ALA A 124 30.28 2.41 -36.92
CA ALA A 124 30.51 0.98 -36.93
C ALA A 124 31.75 0.64 -37.76
N THR A 125 32.70 -0.11 -37.20
CA THR A 125 33.90 -0.59 -37.94
C THR A 125 33.75 -2.01 -38.51
N ARG A 126 32.60 -2.66 -38.28
CA ARG A 126 32.41 -4.10 -38.51
C ARG A 126 32.08 -4.48 -39.97
N SER A 127 31.76 -3.49 -40.82
CA SER A 127 31.39 -3.64 -42.23
C SER A 127 32.43 -3.05 -43.19
N GLY A 128 33.60 -2.60 -42.70
CA GLY A 128 34.61 -1.92 -43.50
C GLY A 128 34.27 -0.47 -43.92
N ARG A 129 33.03 -0.01 -43.67
CA ARG A 129 32.58 1.37 -43.90
C ARG A 129 32.23 2.04 -42.57
N MET A 130 32.59 3.31 -42.41
CA MET A 130 32.35 4.10 -41.18
C MET A 130 30.89 4.58 -41.07
N ASP A 131 29.96 3.64 -40.97
CA ASP A 131 28.52 3.93 -40.90
C ASP A 131 28.14 4.44 -39.50
N TYR A 132 27.81 5.72 -39.38
CA TYR A 132 27.27 6.31 -38.15
C TYR A 132 25.74 6.08 -38.06
N ARG A 133 25.28 5.36 -37.03
CA ARG A 133 23.85 5.02 -36.85
C ARG A 133 23.26 5.71 -35.60
N PRO A 134 22.36 6.70 -35.74
CA PRO A 134 21.79 7.47 -34.62
C PRO A 134 21.17 6.62 -33.53
N SER A 135 20.38 5.61 -33.92
CA SER A 135 19.69 4.69 -33.01
C SER A 135 20.66 3.85 -32.17
N THR A 136 21.82 3.50 -32.74
CA THR A 136 22.87 2.74 -32.04
C THR A 136 23.66 3.65 -31.10
N ALA A 137 24.01 4.86 -31.55
CA ALA A 137 24.65 5.88 -30.73
C ALA A 137 23.79 6.26 -29.49
N GLN A 138 22.50 6.49 -29.71
CA GLN A 138 21.53 6.77 -28.66
C GLN A 138 21.38 5.60 -27.69
N TRP A 139 21.34 4.35 -28.17
CA TRP A 139 21.32 3.17 -27.30
C TRP A 139 22.58 3.04 -26.43
N HIS A 140 23.77 3.30 -26.99
CA HIS A 140 25.02 3.32 -26.23
C HIS A 140 25.02 4.44 -25.18
N ALA A 141 24.59 5.65 -25.54
CA ALA A 141 24.46 6.77 -24.61
C ALA A 141 23.48 6.44 -23.47
N ASP A 142 22.36 5.79 -23.77
CA ASP A 142 21.35 5.44 -22.78
C ASP A 142 21.73 4.25 -21.91
N ARG A 143 22.52 3.30 -22.43
CA ARG A 143 23.16 2.28 -21.62
C ARG A 143 24.22 2.88 -20.69
N ALA A 144 25.08 3.77 -21.19
CA ALA A 144 26.12 4.43 -20.39
C ALA A 144 25.54 5.39 -19.33
N ALA A 145 24.37 5.99 -19.59
CA ALA A 145 23.64 6.78 -18.62
C ALA A 145 22.98 5.96 -17.50
N ARG A 146 22.87 4.62 -17.63
CA ARG A 146 22.42 3.76 -16.53
C ARG A 146 23.49 3.75 -15.45
N ARG A 147 23.17 4.38 -14.32
CA ARG A 147 23.90 4.23 -13.05
C ARG A 147 23.04 3.36 -12.12
N PRO A 148 22.99 2.03 -12.31
CA PRO A 148 22.24 1.16 -11.41
C PRO A 148 22.85 1.27 -10.01
N ARG A 149 22.05 1.67 -9.04
CA ARG A 149 22.38 1.55 -7.61
C ARG A 149 21.66 0.32 -7.07
N VAL A 150 22.35 -0.49 -6.28
CA VAL A 150 21.72 -1.56 -5.51
C VAL A 150 20.67 -0.91 -4.60
N GLY A 151 19.45 -1.46 -4.57
CA GLY A 151 18.38 -0.94 -3.71
C GLY A 151 18.66 -1.26 -2.25
N LYS A 152 18.27 -0.38 -1.30
CA LYS A 152 18.58 -0.57 0.13
C LYS A 152 18.07 -1.91 0.71
N LEU A 153 16.92 -2.40 0.23
CA LEU A 153 16.37 -3.73 0.59
C LEU A 153 17.08 -4.92 -0.08
N ALA A 154 17.90 -4.69 -1.11
CA ALA A 154 18.73 -5.72 -1.73
C ALA A 154 20.11 -5.81 -1.06
N SER A 155 20.60 -4.70 -0.47
CA SER A 155 21.88 -4.64 0.24
C SER A 155 21.78 -4.89 1.75
N ASN A 156 20.69 -4.50 2.42
CA ASN A 156 20.46 -4.75 3.85
C ASN A 156 19.42 -5.87 4.02
N LEU A 157 19.89 -7.04 4.48
CA LEU A 157 19.07 -8.24 4.69
C LEU A 157 18.13 -8.11 5.90
N LEU A 158 18.59 -7.53 7.01
CA LEU A 158 17.79 -7.33 8.22
C LEU A 158 16.61 -6.39 7.95
N LEU A 159 16.87 -5.26 7.30
CA LEU A 159 15.83 -4.32 6.87
C LEU A 159 14.84 -4.99 5.90
N ARG A 160 15.31 -5.86 5.01
CA ARG A 160 14.43 -6.63 4.13
C ARG A 160 13.53 -7.58 4.92
N GLN A 161 14.10 -8.37 5.83
CA GLN A 161 13.37 -9.33 6.66
C GLN A 161 12.29 -8.61 7.49
N TYR A 162 12.64 -7.52 8.19
CA TYR A 162 11.69 -6.70 8.94
C TYR A 162 10.55 -6.19 8.04
N VAL A 163 10.86 -5.67 6.85
CA VAL A 163 9.84 -5.20 5.89
C VAL A 163 8.95 -6.35 5.38
N GLU A 164 9.52 -7.53 5.08
CA GLU A 164 8.77 -8.70 4.63
C GLU A 164 7.86 -9.26 5.72
N GLU A 165 8.34 -9.33 6.96
CA GLU A 165 7.60 -9.79 8.13
C GLU A 165 6.43 -8.85 8.46
N ARG A 166 6.68 -7.54 8.60
CA ARG A 166 5.61 -6.58 8.92
C ARG A 166 4.58 -6.42 7.80
N LEU A 167 4.96 -6.66 6.54
CA LEU A 167 4.00 -6.73 5.42
C LEU A 167 3.19 -8.04 5.43
N ALA A 168 3.86 -9.20 5.45
CA ALA A 168 3.29 -10.49 5.03
C ALA A 168 3.54 -11.67 5.99
N GLY A 169 4.17 -11.42 7.14
CA GLY A 169 4.27 -12.37 8.25
C GLY A 169 2.89 -12.84 8.70
N LYS A 170 2.85 -14.07 9.25
CA LYS A 170 1.59 -14.69 9.69
C LYS A 170 0.91 -13.86 10.79
N VAL A 171 -0.39 -14.00 10.91
CA VAL A 171 -1.12 -13.50 12.09
C VAL A 171 -0.85 -14.48 13.23
N ALA A 172 -0.60 -13.98 14.44
CA ALA A 172 -0.42 -14.79 15.64
C ALA A 172 -1.28 -14.24 16.79
N ASN A 173 -1.59 -15.10 17.77
CA ASN A 173 -2.18 -14.66 19.03
C ASN A 173 -1.11 -14.16 20.02
N GLY A 174 -1.53 -13.75 21.22
CA GLY A 174 -0.61 -13.27 22.27
C GLY A 174 0.45 -14.29 22.71
N ASP A 175 0.16 -15.58 22.57
CA ASP A 175 1.07 -16.69 22.91
C ASP A 175 2.06 -17.03 21.76
N GLY A 176 2.02 -16.28 20.65
CA GLY A 176 2.86 -16.52 19.48
C GLY A 176 2.38 -17.65 18.55
N VAL A 177 1.23 -18.27 18.83
CA VAL A 177 0.64 -19.32 17.96
C VAL A 177 0.19 -18.69 16.66
N ALA A 178 0.76 -19.15 15.54
CA ALA A 178 0.50 -18.60 14.21
C ALA A 178 -0.74 -19.22 13.53
N PHE A 179 -1.51 -18.38 12.83
CA PHE A 179 -2.71 -18.75 12.08
C PHE A 179 -2.52 -18.40 10.60
N ASP A 180 -2.76 -19.38 9.72
CA ASP A 180 -2.71 -19.19 8.27
C ASP A 180 -3.95 -18.45 7.71
N GLY A 181 -5.06 -18.48 8.45
CA GLY A 181 -6.33 -17.87 8.06
C GLY A 181 -7.05 -18.63 6.94
N PRO A 182 -8.08 -18.01 6.32
CA PRO A 182 -8.91 -18.69 5.33
C PRO A 182 -8.14 -18.93 4.02
N VAL A 183 -8.36 -20.11 3.42
CA VAL A 183 -7.81 -20.47 2.10
C VAL A 183 -8.27 -19.46 1.04
N VAL A 184 -7.32 -18.90 0.28
CA VAL A 184 -7.59 -17.89 -0.76
C VAL A 184 -7.30 -18.43 -2.15
N VAL A 185 -8.35 -18.58 -2.95
CA VAL A 185 -8.23 -18.96 -4.37
C VAL A 185 -7.85 -17.74 -5.21
N TRP A 186 -6.59 -17.68 -5.65
CA TRP A 186 -6.09 -16.60 -6.50
C TRP A 186 -6.56 -16.73 -7.95
N LYS A 187 -7.69 -16.07 -8.30
CA LYS A 187 -8.10 -15.88 -9.69
C LYS A 187 -7.49 -14.58 -10.26
N LYS A 188 -6.52 -14.73 -11.18
CA LYS A 188 -5.79 -13.63 -11.88
C LYS A 188 -4.97 -12.76 -10.90
N ARG A 189 -4.89 -11.43 -11.12
CA ARG A 189 -3.96 -10.49 -10.44
C ARG A 189 -4.65 -9.43 -9.56
N ARG A 190 -5.84 -9.72 -9.02
CA ARG A 190 -6.56 -8.83 -8.09
C ARG A 190 -7.21 -9.68 -7.00
N ALA A 191 -7.26 -9.17 -5.77
CA ALA A 191 -8.18 -9.71 -4.77
C ALA A 191 -9.62 -9.60 -5.30
N VAL A 192 -10.36 -10.71 -5.30
CA VAL A 192 -11.74 -10.74 -5.80
C VAL A 192 -12.65 -10.02 -4.80
N HIS A 193 -13.59 -9.24 -5.32
CA HIS A 193 -14.58 -8.56 -4.49
C HIS A 193 -15.45 -9.59 -3.75
N ARG A 194 -15.67 -9.39 -2.43
CA ARG A 194 -16.43 -10.29 -1.53
C ARG A 194 -15.85 -11.71 -1.34
N GLN A 195 -14.55 -11.92 -1.58
CA GLN A 195 -13.87 -13.17 -1.20
C GLN A 195 -12.89 -12.95 -0.04
N SER A 196 -12.61 -14.03 0.70
CA SER A 196 -11.60 -14.08 1.77
C SER A 196 -10.23 -13.57 1.28
N ARG A 197 -9.48 -12.95 2.20
CA ARG A 197 -8.15 -12.41 1.94
C ARG A 197 -7.12 -13.15 2.78
N ARG A 198 -5.88 -13.20 2.30
CA ARG A 198 -4.76 -13.84 3.01
C ARG A 198 -4.52 -13.03 4.28
N TRP A 199 -4.54 -13.71 5.42
CA TRP A 199 -4.19 -13.09 6.68
C TRP A 199 -2.68 -12.84 6.74
N SER A 200 -2.32 -11.68 7.28
CA SER A 200 -0.94 -11.25 7.50
C SER A 200 -0.93 -10.11 8.52
N MET A 201 0.25 -9.76 9.05
CA MET A 201 0.42 -8.56 9.87
C MET A 201 -0.11 -7.30 9.16
N ALA A 202 0.06 -7.22 7.83
CA ALA A 202 -0.53 -6.21 6.94
C ALA A 202 -0.27 -4.75 7.37
N TRP A 203 0.91 -4.46 7.91
CA TRP A 203 1.32 -3.09 8.20
C TRP A 203 1.45 -2.31 6.89
N SER A 204 1.09 -1.02 6.90
CA SER A 204 1.32 -0.15 5.75
C SER A 204 2.81 0.16 5.61
N PRO A 205 3.31 0.42 4.38
CA PRO A 205 4.66 0.94 4.18
C PRO A 205 4.98 2.22 4.98
N GLU A 206 4.00 3.08 5.27
CA GLU A 206 4.17 4.26 6.14
C GLU A 206 4.36 3.85 7.60
N GLN A 207 3.57 2.90 8.09
CA GLN A 207 3.69 2.32 9.44
C GLN A 207 5.08 1.69 9.64
N ILE A 208 5.52 0.86 8.69
CA ILE A 208 6.84 0.21 8.72
C ILE A 208 7.97 1.25 8.72
N ALA A 209 7.96 2.19 7.76
CA ALA A 209 8.99 3.21 7.63
C ALA A 209 9.13 4.12 8.87
N ARG A 210 8.02 4.41 9.55
CA ARG A 210 8.01 5.22 10.77
C ARG A 210 8.37 4.42 12.00
N ARG A 211 7.93 3.17 12.08
CA ARG A 211 8.21 2.30 13.23
C ARG A 211 9.69 1.88 13.31
N LEU A 212 10.36 1.72 12.17
CA LEU A 212 11.80 1.48 12.09
C LEU A 212 12.66 2.54 12.82
N VAL A 213 12.16 3.77 12.98
CA VAL A 213 12.85 4.83 13.72
C VAL A 213 12.75 4.62 15.24
N ILE A 214 11.66 3.98 15.71
CA ILE A 214 11.40 3.70 17.12
C ILE A 214 12.06 2.38 17.54
N ASP A 215 11.95 1.34 16.71
CA ASP A 215 12.52 0.01 17.01
C ASP A 215 14.06 0.00 16.91
N TYR A 216 14.65 0.92 16.14
CA TYR A 216 16.08 1.01 15.87
C TYR A 216 16.57 2.47 15.93
N PRO A 217 16.56 3.13 17.10
CA PRO A 217 16.87 4.56 17.20
C PRO A 217 18.31 4.88 16.78
N GLU A 218 19.28 4.00 17.09
CA GLU A 218 20.70 4.22 16.80
C GLU A 218 21.17 3.65 15.43
N ASP A 219 20.34 2.87 14.72
CA ASP A 219 20.73 2.25 13.44
C ASP A 219 20.12 2.96 12.23
N ASP A 220 20.89 3.87 11.64
CA ASP A 220 20.52 4.57 10.40
C ASP A 220 20.50 3.65 9.15
N THR A 221 21.13 2.48 9.20
CA THR A 221 21.00 1.47 8.15
C THR A 221 19.58 0.91 8.07
N MET A 222 18.77 1.02 9.14
CA MET A 222 17.37 0.60 9.17
C MET A 222 16.38 1.67 8.67
N ARG A 223 16.83 2.86 8.27
CA ARG A 223 15.96 3.91 7.69
C ARG A 223 15.54 3.61 6.26
N ILE A 224 14.24 3.65 5.94
CA ILE A 224 13.75 3.57 4.56
C ILE A 224 12.50 4.42 4.33
N SER A 225 12.39 5.06 3.17
CA SER A 225 11.16 5.75 2.77
C SER A 225 10.04 4.75 2.49
N HIS A 226 8.83 5.04 2.99
CA HIS A 226 7.64 4.27 2.68
C HIS A 226 7.36 4.15 1.16
N GLU A 227 7.74 5.17 0.38
CA GLU A 227 7.63 5.14 -1.09
C GLU A 227 8.62 4.13 -1.70
N ALA A 228 9.80 3.94 -1.10
CA ALA A 228 10.75 2.92 -1.54
C ALA A 228 10.25 1.49 -1.24
N ILE A 229 9.60 1.29 -0.08
CA ILE A 229 8.89 0.04 0.23
C ILE A 229 7.73 -0.17 -0.74
N TYR A 230 6.87 0.84 -0.99
CA TYR A 230 5.79 0.75 -1.97
C TYR A 230 6.29 0.37 -3.38
N GLN A 231 7.42 0.92 -3.83
CA GLN A 231 7.97 0.66 -5.16
C GLN A 231 8.62 -0.73 -5.30
N ALA A 232 9.12 -1.32 -4.22
CA ALA A 232 9.93 -2.55 -4.29
C ALA A 232 9.17 -3.77 -4.86
N PRO A 233 7.89 -4.05 -4.52
CA PRO A 233 7.13 -5.15 -5.13
C PRO A 233 6.73 -4.94 -6.60
N TYR A 234 6.73 -3.69 -7.10
CA TYR A 234 6.30 -3.38 -8.48
C TYR A 234 7.45 -3.32 -9.48
N ILE A 235 8.66 -2.95 -9.05
CA ILE A 235 9.83 -2.74 -9.93
C ILE A 235 10.72 -3.98 -9.92
N GLN A 236 10.60 -4.86 -10.94
CA GLN A 236 11.42 -6.07 -11.07
C GLN A 236 12.94 -5.79 -10.98
N GLY A 237 13.41 -4.65 -11.49
CA GLY A 237 14.82 -4.23 -11.42
C GLY A 237 15.33 -3.82 -10.03
N ARG A 238 14.48 -3.79 -8.98
CA ARG A 238 14.92 -3.62 -7.58
C ARG A 238 15.03 -4.94 -6.81
N GLY A 239 14.49 -6.05 -7.34
CA GLY A 239 14.80 -7.44 -6.97
C GLY A 239 14.52 -7.93 -5.55
N ALA A 240 14.35 -7.04 -4.57
CA ALA A 240 14.41 -7.38 -3.16
C ALA A 240 13.14 -8.03 -2.60
N LEU A 241 11.95 -7.64 -3.08
CA LEU A 241 10.66 -8.08 -2.55
C LEU A 241 9.86 -8.85 -3.60
N ARG A 242 9.24 -9.97 -3.22
CA ARG A 242 8.39 -10.76 -4.12
C ARG A 242 7.15 -9.97 -4.54
N ARG A 243 6.78 -10.05 -5.83
CA ARG A 243 5.61 -9.32 -6.39
C ARG A 243 4.28 -9.69 -5.73
N GLU A 244 4.17 -10.91 -5.20
CA GLU A 244 3.04 -11.43 -4.43
C GLU A 244 2.73 -10.60 -3.18
N LEU A 245 3.72 -9.91 -2.59
CA LEU A 245 3.55 -9.05 -1.42
C LEU A 245 2.61 -7.86 -1.69
N THR A 246 2.31 -7.54 -2.96
CA THR A 246 1.25 -6.58 -3.32
C THR A 246 -0.14 -6.98 -2.81
N ALA A 247 -0.35 -8.27 -2.49
CA ALA A 247 -1.55 -8.77 -1.83
C ALA A 247 -1.78 -8.20 -0.43
N CYS A 248 -0.69 -7.98 0.31
CA CYS A 248 -0.71 -7.56 1.73
C CYS A 248 -0.84 -6.03 1.88
N LEU A 249 -0.71 -5.28 0.78
CA LEU A 249 -1.01 -3.85 0.76
C LEU A 249 -2.52 -3.63 0.92
N ARG A 250 -2.92 -2.60 1.68
CA ARG A 250 -4.33 -2.30 2.07
C ARG A 250 -5.36 -2.36 0.92
N THR A 251 -4.96 -2.03 -0.32
CA THR A 251 -5.82 -2.06 -1.51
C THR A 251 -5.73 -3.35 -2.36
N GLY A 252 -4.75 -4.22 -2.13
CA GLY A 252 -4.56 -5.50 -2.85
C GLY A 252 -4.29 -5.36 -4.35
N ARG A 253 -3.80 -4.20 -4.82
CA ARG A 253 -3.64 -3.89 -6.26
C ARG A 253 -2.25 -4.31 -6.77
N ALA A 254 -2.20 -5.22 -7.75
CA ALA A 254 -0.96 -5.68 -8.40
C ALA A 254 -0.33 -4.69 -9.43
N LEU A 255 -0.94 -3.52 -9.58
CA LEU A 255 -0.41 -2.34 -10.27
C LEU A 255 -0.74 -1.10 -9.42
N ARG A 256 0.18 -0.15 -9.34
CA ARG A 256 -0.14 1.18 -8.80
C ARG A 256 -1.04 1.93 -9.77
N VAL A 257 -1.94 2.74 -9.24
CA VAL A 257 -2.83 3.63 -9.99
C VAL A 257 -2.49 5.06 -9.56
N PRO A 258 -2.50 6.05 -10.46
CA PRO A 258 -2.41 7.45 -10.07
C PRO A 258 -3.40 7.79 -8.94
N ARG A 259 -3.03 8.72 -8.06
CA ARG A 259 -3.94 9.20 -7.03
C ARG A 259 -4.99 10.07 -7.70
N GLU A 260 -6.18 9.50 -7.89
CA GLU A 260 -7.37 10.26 -8.28
C GLU A 260 -7.50 11.47 -7.33
N ARG A 261 -7.65 12.67 -7.89
CA ARG A 261 -7.89 13.86 -7.07
C ARG A 261 -9.22 13.65 -6.35
N SER A 262 -9.22 13.76 -5.03
CA SER A 262 -10.46 13.79 -4.26
C SER A 262 -11.29 14.98 -4.74
N ARG A 263 -12.39 14.71 -5.44
CA ARG A 263 -13.49 15.68 -5.53
C ARG A 263 -13.89 16.00 -4.09
N SER A 264 -13.78 17.27 -3.70
CA SER A 264 -14.21 17.73 -2.39
C SER A 264 -15.72 17.53 -2.27
N ARG A 265 -16.15 16.46 -1.60
CA ARG A 265 -17.52 16.35 -1.11
C ARG A 265 -17.62 17.21 0.14
N ASN A 266 -18.04 18.46 -0.04
CA ASN A 266 -18.57 19.25 1.06
C ASN A 266 -19.79 18.48 1.63
N LYS A 267 -19.85 18.37 2.96
CA LYS A 267 -21.02 17.92 3.69
C LYS A 267 -21.35 18.96 4.74
N SER A 268 -22.59 19.42 4.77
CA SER A 268 -23.16 20.34 5.77
C SER A 268 -23.90 19.56 6.87
N PHE A 269 -24.11 20.21 8.03
CA PHE A 269 -24.70 19.64 9.25
C PHE A 269 -25.56 20.65 10.01
N ILE A 270 -26.75 20.23 10.50
CA ILE A 270 -27.63 20.72 11.60
C ILE A 270 -28.47 19.46 12.02
N GLY A 271 -28.94 19.18 13.24
CA GLY A 271 -28.93 19.89 14.54
C GLY A 271 -29.17 18.91 15.72
N ASP A 272 -30.01 19.29 16.71
CA ASP A 272 -29.81 18.91 18.13
C ASP A 272 -30.84 17.98 18.84
N ALA A 273 -30.46 17.61 20.09
CA ALA A 273 -31.21 17.08 21.25
C ALA A 273 -31.52 15.56 21.35
N VAL A 274 -31.38 14.86 22.49
CA VAL A 274 -30.38 14.98 23.59
C VAL A 274 -29.50 13.71 23.51
N MET A 275 -28.20 13.91 23.70
CA MET A 275 -27.19 13.32 22.81
C MET A 275 -25.94 12.90 23.59
N ILE A 276 -24.80 12.67 22.91
CA ILE A 276 -23.47 12.54 23.54
C ILE A 276 -23.06 13.74 24.45
N SER A 277 -23.89 14.79 24.51
CA SER A 277 -23.75 16.01 25.30
C SER A 277 -23.75 15.82 26.83
N ASP A 278 -24.36 14.75 27.36
CA ASP A 278 -24.36 14.46 28.81
C ASP A 278 -23.04 13.83 29.30
N ARG A 279 -22.00 13.88 28.47
CA ARG A 279 -20.69 13.28 28.74
C ARG A 279 -19.77 14.32 29.40
N PRO A 280 -19.10 14.00 30.53
CA PRO A 280 -18.02 14.81 31.06
C PRO A 280 -16.95 15.11 29.99
N ALA A 281 -16.48 16.36 29.94
CA ALA A 281 -15.58 16.86 28.90
C ALA A 281 -14.32 15.97 28.73
N ASP A 282 -13.75 15.53 29.86
CA ASP A 282 -12.55 14.67 29.97
C ASP A 282 -12.59 13.42 29.07
N ILE A 283 -13.78 12.91 28.75
CA ILE A 283 -13.96 11.68 27.96
C ILE A 283 -13.91 11.98 26.44
N ASN A 284 -14.12 13.22 26.02
CA ASN A 284 -13.93 13.65 24.63
C ASN A 284 -12.44 13.81 24.28
N ASP A 285 -11.62 14.23 25.24
CA ASP A 285 -10.18 14.44 25.07
C ASP A 285 -9.38 13.15 24.90
N ARG A 286 -9.98 11.98 25.18
CA ARG A 286 -9.37 10.64 24.98
C ARG A 286 -8.02 10.50 25.74
N ALA A 287 -7.92 11.18 26.88
CA ALA A 287 -6.77 11.13 27.77
C ALA A 287 -6.88 10.00 28.81
N ILE A 288 -8.11 9.70 29.25
CA ILE A 288 -8.39 8.69 30.28
C ILE A 288 -8.63 7.32 29.63
N PRO A 289 -7.96 6.24 30.05
CA PRO A 289 -8.22 4.89 29.55
C PRO A 289 -9.51 4.28 30.13
N GLY A 290 -10.09 3.32 29.41
CA GLY A 290 -11.25 2.53 29.87
C GLY A 290 -12.60 2.99 29.33
N HIS A 291 -12.60 3.87 28.34
CA HIS A 291 -13.80 4.31 27.64
C HIS A 291 -13.84 3.65 26.26
N TRP A 292 -14.84 2.80 26.01
CA TRP A 292 -14.92 1.94 24.83
C TRP A 292 -15.94 2.46 23.83
N GLU A 293 -15.66 2.30 22.53
CA GLU A 293 -16.62 2.43 21.43
C GLU A 293 -16.98 1.03 20.90
N GLY A 294 -18.28 0.78 20.74
CA GLY A 294 -18.85 -0.48 20.28
C GLY A 294 -19.51 -0.39 18.91
N ASP A 295 -19.37 -1.44 18.11
CA ASP A 295 -20.02 -1.59 16.79
C ASP A 295 -20.12 -3.06 16.36
N LEU A 296 -20.98 -3.38 15.40
CA LEU A 296 -21.06 -4.70 14.76
C LEU A 296 -20.53 -4.69 13.32
N ILE A 297 -19.59 -5.58 12.99
CA ILE A 297 -19.27 -5.86 11.59
C ILE A 297 -20.15 -7.01 11.06
N LEU A 298 -21.10 -6.69 10.18
CA LEU A 298 -21.97 -7.68 9.54
C LEU A 298 -21.30 -8.40 8.36
N GLY A 299 -21.72 -9.64 8.12
CA GLY A 299 -21.30 -10.57 7.08
C GLY A 299 -22.47 -11.21 6.32
N LEU A 300 -22.21 -12.35 5.67
CA LEU A 300 -23.24 -13.11 4.93
C LEU A 300 -24.14 -13.91 5.89
N GLY A 301 -25.42 -14.06 5.54
CA GLY A 301 -26.40 -14.75 6.40
C GLY A 301 -26.60 -14.07 7.76
N SER A 302 -26.51 -12.74 7.80
CA SER A 302 -26.55 -11.94 9.04
C SER A 302 -25.50 -12.31 10.11
N SER A 303 -24.48 -13.10 9.76
CA SER A 303 -23.35 -13.35 10.67
C SER A 303 -22.68 -12.04 11.09
N ALA A 304 -22.19 -11.96 12.32
CA ALA A 304 -21.57 -10.75 12.86
C ALA A 304 -20.31 -11.08 13.66
N ILE A 305 -19.45 -10.08 13.80
CA ILE A 305 -18.44 -10.01 14.86
C ILE A 305 -18.65 -8.66 15.54
N GLY A 306 -18.75 -8.64 16.87
CA GLY A 306 -18.79 -7.40 17.62
C GLY A 306 -17.39 -6.82 17.78
N THR A 307 -17.28 -5.50 17.84
CA THR A 307 -16.01 -4.78 17.90
C THR A 307 -16.05 -3.80 19.07
N LEU A 308 -15.07 -3.89 19.95
CA LEU A 308 -14.87 -2.97 21.07
C LEU A 308 -13.52 -2.29 20.88
N VAL A 309 -13.49 -0.96 20.89
CA VAL A 309 -12.26 -0.16 20.71
C VAL A 309 -12.11 0.82 21.86
N GLU A 310 -11.03 0.68 22.62
CA GLU A 310 -10.69 1.61 23.70
C GLU A 310 -10.32 2.97 23.11
N ARG A 311 -10.90 4.06 23.61
CA ARG A 311 -10.87 5.39 22.97
C ARG A 311 -9.52 6.09 23.04
N SER A 312 -8.66 5.70 23.97
CA SER A 312 -7.38 6.40 24.22
C SER A 312 -6.25 5.66 23.49
N SER A 313 -6.01 4.40 23.88
CA SER A 313 -5.04 3.46 23.31
C SER A 313 -5.40 2.91 21.92
N ARG A 314 -6.68 2.91 21.52
CA ARG A 314 -7.19 2.18 20.34
C ARG A 314 -7.09 0.67 20.43
N PHE A 315 -6.91 0.12 21.63
CA PHE A 315 -6.88 -1.32 21.85
C PHE A 315 -8.22 -1.92 21.42
N THR A 316 -8.17 -2.91 20.55
CA THR A 316 -9.34 -3.51 19.90
C THR A 316 -9.56 -4.92 20.41
N MET A 317 -10.79 -5.23 20.84
CA MET A 317 -11.24 -6.59 21.15
C MET A 317 -12.34 -7.00 20.16
N LEU A 318 -12.35 -8.28 19.79
CA LEU A 318 -13.33 -8.86 18.87
C LEU A 318 -14.25 -9.83 19.61
N LEU A 319 -15.54 -9.63 19.48
CA LEU A 319 -16.57 -10.43 20.12
C LEU A 319 -17.00 -11.56 19.18
N HIS A 320 -16.71 -12.80 19.56
CA HIS A 320 -17.24 -13.98 18.87
C HIS A 320 -18.74 -14.11 19.13
N LEU A 321 -19.53 -14.02 18.05
CA LEU A 321 -20.98 -14.06 18.02
C LEU A 321 -21.45 -15.25 17.14
N PRO A 322 -21.43 -16.49 17.68
CA PRO A 322 -21.85 -17.68 16.94
C PRO A 322 -23.35 -17.65 16.67
N ARG A 323 -23.79 -18.41 15.65
CA ARG A 323 -25.21 -18.70 15.44
C ARG A 323 -25.77 -19.46 16.65
N MET A 324 -27.01 -19.15 17.00
CA MET A 324 -27.74 -19.84 18.06
C MET A 324 -28.42 -21.09 17.50
N GLU A 325 -28.82 -21.98 18.39
CA GLU A 325 -29.63 -23.17 18.06
C GLU A 325 -30.93 -22.77 17.34
N GLY A 326 -31.45 -23.63 16.46
CA GLY A 326 -32.62 -23.33 15.62
C GLY A 326 -32.35 -22.44 14.39
N TYR A 327 -31.18 -21.82 14.25
CA TYR A 327 -30.90 -20.94 13.10
C TYR A 327 -31.03 -21.68 11.75
N GLN A 328 -31.90 -21.16 10.88
CA GLN A 328 -32.24 -21.74 9.56
C GLN A 328 -32.88 -23.14 9.58
N GLN A 329 -33.32 -23.65 10.74
CA GLN A 329 -34.18 -24.84 10.80
C GLN A 329 -35.61 -24.52 10.34
N GLU A 330 -36.11 -23.33 10.72
CA GLU A 330 -37.41 -22.81 10.29
C GLU A 330 -37.29 -21.53 9.42
N PRO A 331 -38.31 -21.21 8.60
CA PRO A 331 -38.39 -19.95 7.88
C PRO A 331 -38.34 -18.73 8.82
N ARG A 332 -37.60 -17.69 8.44
CA ARG A 332 -37.44 -16.50 9.28
C ARG A 332 -38.75 -15.71 9.42
N VAL A 333 -39.38 -15.81 10.58
CA VAL A 333 -40.54 -14.98 10.96
C VAL A 333 -40.10 -13.53 11.23
N ARG A 334 -40.91 -12.55 10.82
CA ARG A 334 -40.71 -11.13 11.14
C ARG A 334 -40.85 -10.93 12.65
N ASN A 335 -39.88 -10.28 13.29
CA ASN A 335 -39.74 -10.15 14.75
C ASN A 335 -39.54 -11.49 15.51
N GLY A 336 -39.23 -12.59 14.80
CA GLY A 336 -38.80 -13.85 15.42
C GLY A 336 -37.44 -13.74 16.13
N PRO A 337 -37.03 -14.78 16.89
CA PRO A 337 -35.81 -14.76 17.69
C PRO A 337 -34.56 -14.49 16.84
N ALA A 338 -33.62 -13.73 17.40
CA ALA A 338 -32.43 -13.24 16.71
C ALA A 338 -31.29 -14.29 16.64
N LEU A 339 -31.61 -15.48 16.12
CA LEU A 339 -30.76 -16.68 16.14
C LEU A 339 -29.47 -16.56 15.30
N ALA A 340 -29.31 -15.49 14.52
CA ALA A 340 -28.13 -15.22 13.69
C ALA A 340 -26.85 -14.89 14.50
N GLY A 341 -26.93 -14.81 15.83
CA GLY A 341 -25.81 -14.54 16.73
C GLY A 341 -25.60 -13.07 17.08
N HIS A 342 -26.24 -12.14 16.37
CA HIS A 342 -26.16 -10.70 16.61
C HIS A 342 -27.37 -10.13 17.39
N GLY A 343 -28.17 -11.00 18.01
CA GLY A 343 -29.27 -10.62 18.89
C GLY A 343 -28.78 -9.99 20.20
N ALA A 344 -29.67 -9.25 20.88
CA ALA A 344 -29.29 -8.48 22.06
C ALA A 344 -28.67 -9.32 23.17
N GLU A 345 -29.21 -10.52 23.43
CA GLU A 345 -28.68 -11.44 24.43
C GLU A 345 -27.26 -11.94 24.09
N ALA A 346 -27.01 -12.28 22.83
CA ALA A 346 -25.72 -12.79 22.37
C ALA A 346 -24.64 -11.69 22.43
N VAL A 347 -24.98 -10.47 22.04
CA VAL A 347 -24.10 -9.29 22.15
C VAL A 347 -23.82 -8.94 23.61
N TYR A 348 -24.86 -8.86 24.46
CA TYR A 348 -24.72 -8.66 25.91
C TYR A 348 -23.78 -9.71 26.55
N LYS A 349 -24.05 -11.01 26.38
CA LYS A 349 -23.24 -12.09 26.94
C LYS A 349 -21.78 -12.03 26.46
N ALA A 350 -21.57 -11.68 25.18
CA ALA A 350 -20.23 -11.54 24.62
C ALA A 350 -19.45 -10.33 25.19
N ILE A 351 -20.12 -9.19 25.42
CA ILE A 351 -19.50 -8.02 26.05
C ILE A 351 -19.15 -8.33 27.51
N VAL A 352 -20.08 -8.84 28.32
CA VAL A 352 -19.83 -9.18 29.75
C VAL A 352 -18.61 -10.11 29.88
N ARG A 353 -18.59 -11.23 29.13
CA ARG A 353 -17.47 -12.18 29.11
C ARG A 353 -16.13 -11.55 28.71
N SER A 354 -16.15 -10.52 27.88
CA SER A 354 -14.92 -9.86 27.39
C SER A 354 -14.43 -8.81 28.38
N MET A 355 -15.34 -8.02 28.95
CA MET A 355 -15.05 -7.00 29.96
C MET A 355 -14.60 -7.62 31.28
N ALA A 356 -15.10 -8.80 31.65
CA ALA A 356 -14.65 -9.57 32.81
C ALA A 356 -13.16 -9.97 32.76
N LYS A 357 -12.52 -9.95 31.58
CA LYS A 357 -11.07 -10.17 31.43
C LYS A 357 -10.22 -8.92 31.73
N LEU A 358 -10.85 -7.77 31.95
CA LEU A 358 -10.17 -6.48 32.11
C LEU A 358 -10.17 -6.02 33.58
N PRO A 359 -9.08 -5.40 34.05
CA PRO A 359 -9.06 -4.66 35.30
C PRO A 359 -10.22 -3.66 35.38
N GLU A 360 -10.76 -3.44 36.57
CA GLU A 360 -11.92 -2.57 36.80
C GLU A 360 -11.67 -1.11 36.35
N GLN A 361 -10.43 -0.65 36.46
CA GLN A 361 -9.95 0.64 36.01
C GLN A 361 -10.20 0.88 34.50
N LEU A 362 -10.22 -0.19 33.70
CA LEU A 362 -10.53 -0.15 32.26
C LEU A 362 -12.03 -0.30 31.95
N ARG A 363 -12.90 -0.52 32.94
CA ARG A 363 -14.35 -0.72 32.75
C ARG A 363 -15.15 0.56 33.06
N LYS A 364 -14.77 1.71 32.49
CA LYS A 364 -15.43 3.00 32.80
C LYS A 364 -16.73 3.23 32.02
N SER A 365 -16.70 3.07 30.70
CA SER A 365 -17.91 3.28 29.89
C SER A 365 -17.88 2.56 28.53
N LEU A 366 -19.05 2.29 27.98
CA LEU A 366 -19.24 1.81 26.60
C LEU A 366 -20.18 2.74 25.83
N THR A 367 -19.75 3.19 24.65
CA THR A 367 -20.56 3.98 23.70
C THR A 367 -20.98 3.10 22.52
N TRP A 368 -22.28 2.92 22.28
CA TRP A 368 -22.83 2.14 21.15
C TRP A 368 -23.78 3.02 20.30
N ASP A 369 -24.24 2.53 19.14
CA ASP A 369 -25.42 3.11 18.48
C ASP A 369 -26.74 2.57 19.06
N GLN A 370 -27.87 3.11 18.60
CA GLN A 370 -29.22 2.74 19.07
C GLN A 370 -29.73 1.44 18.39
N GLY A 371 -28.83 0.52 18.03
CA GLY A 371 -29.17 -0.76 17.43
C GLY A 371 -30.00 -1.67 18.36
N ALA A 372 -30.86 -2.50 17.77
CA ALA A 372 -31.71 -3.43 18.51
C ALA A 372 -30.90 -4.48 19.31
N GLU A 373 -29.64 -4.71 18.95
CA GLU A 373 -28.69 -5.51 19.72
C GLU A 373 -28.34 -4.92 21.11
N MET A 374 -28.67 -3.66 21.37
CA MET A 374 -28.48 -3.03 22.69
C MET A 374 -29.77 -2.97 23.53
N ALA A 375 -30.82 -3.71 23.15
CA ALA A 375 -32.06 -3.77 23.93
C ALA A 375 -31.86 -4.25 25.39
N GLN A 376 -30.79 -5.01 25.68
CA GLN A 376 -30.46 -5.49 27.04
C GLN A 376 -29.44 -4.60 27.78
N HIS A 377 -29.22 -3.35 27.35
CA HIS A 377 -28.23 -2.45 27.95
C HIS A 377 -28.40 -2.24 29.47
N ALA A 378 -29.63 -2.25 29.99
CA ALA A 378 -29.88 -2.10 31.43
C ALA A 378 -29.20 -3.21 32.26
N LYS A 379 -29.24 -4.47 31.77
CA LYS A 379 -28.52 -5.60 32.37
C LYS A 379 -27.02 -5.45 32.17
N LEU A 380 -26.59 -5.15 30.93
CA LEU A 380 -25.18 -4.94 30.59
C LEU A 380 -24.48 -3.91 31.48
N ARG A 381 -25.18 -2.82 31.86
CA ARG A 381 -24.66 -1.78 32.76
C ARG A 381 -24.29 -2.35 34.14
N VAL A 382 -25.11 -3.23 34.69
CA VAL A 382 -24.90 -3.89 35.99
C VAL A 382 -23.83 -4.96 35.84
N ASP A 383 -24.04 -5.93 34.95
CA ASP A 383 -23.24 -7.16 34.90
C ASP A 383 -21.82 -6.96 34.37
N ALA A 384 -21.57 -5.92 33.55
CA ALA A 384 -20.22 -5.56 33.10
C ALA A 384 -19.58 -4.42 33.91
N GLY A 385 -20.33 -3.78 34.82
CA GLY A 385 -19.87 -2.60 35.58
C GLY A 385 -19.64 -1.34 34.74
N LEU A 386 -20.33 -1.20 33.60
CA LEU A 386 -20.06 -0.15 32.60
C LEU A 386 -21.15 0.93 32.55
N LYS A 387 -20.76 2.22 32.55
CA LYS A 387 -21.67 3.30 32.12
C LYS A 387 -21.92 3.17 30.61
N ILE A 388 -23.17 2.99 30.20
CA ILE A 388 -23.55 2.87 28.78
C ILE A 388 -24.07 4.21 28.25
N TYR A 389 -23.60 4.59 27.08
CA TYR A 389 -24.00 5.79 26.35
C TYR A 389 -24.39 5.41 24.92
N PHE A 390 -25.40 6.08 24.38
CA PHE A 390 -25.84 5.90 23.00
C PHE A 390 -25.40 7.08 22.13
N CYS A 391 -25.05 6.79 20.88
CA CYS A 391 -24.82 7.80 19.87
C CYS A 391 -26.15 8.30 19.31
N ASP A 392 -26.12 9.47 18.71
CA ASP A 392 -27.34 10.08 18.18
C ASP A 392 -27.73 9.43 16.85
N PRO A 393 -29.03 9.40 16.51
CA PRO A 393 -29.48 8.96 15.20
C PRO A 393 -28.76 9.72 14.08
N GLN A 394 -28.29 8.98 13.08
CA GLN A 394 -27.56 9.54 11.92
C GLN A 394 -26.21 10.21 12.23
N SER A 395 -25.63 10.03 13.44
CA SER A 395 -24.36 10.65 13.87
C SER A 395 -23.12 9.73 13.93
N PRO A 396 -22.70 9.06 12.83
CA PRO A 396 -21.62 8.05 12.86
C PRO A 396 -20.24 8.62 13.23
N TRP A 397 -19.99 9.93 13.07
CA TRP A 397 -18.70 10.56 13.41
C TRP A 397 -18.37 10.46 14.92
N GLN A 398 -19.38 10.30 15.78
CA GLN A 398 -19.21 10.09 17.22
C GLN A 398 -18.47 8.77 17.54
N ARG A 399 -18.48 7.81 16.60
CA ARG A 399 -17.74 6.53 16.66
C ARG A 399 -16.63 6.45 15.59
N GLY A 400 -15.97 7.57 15.30
CA GLY A 400 -14.87 7.61 14.32
C GLY A 400 -13.71 6.64 14.59
N SER A 401 -13.56 6.13 15.82
CA SER A 401 -12.60 5.07 16.16
C SER A 401 -13.03 3.74 15.55
N ASN A 402 -14.30 3.37 15.71
CA ASN A 402 -14.85 2.12 15.19
C ASN A 402 -14.97 2.16 13.66
N GLU A 403 -15.32 3.28 13.04
CA GLU A 403 -15.36 3.34 11.56
C GLU A 403 -13.98 3.02 10.94
N ASN A 404 -12.90 3.62 11.46
CA ASN A 404 -11.54 3.34 11.00
C ASN A 404 -11.10 1.90 11.34
N THR A 405 -11.38 1.42 12.56
CA THR A 405 -11.04 0.05 12.99
C THR A 405 -11.79 -1.00 12.19
N ASN A 406 -13.07 -0.80 11.90
CA ASN A 406 -13.87 -1.67 11.05
C ASN A 406 -13.38 -1.63 9.60
N GLY A 407 -12.99 -0.46 9.10
CA GLY A 407 -12.28 -0.31 7.82
C GLY A 407 -10.91 -1.03 7.77
N LEU A 408 -10.27 -1.27 8.91
CA LEU A 408 -9.06 -2.11 9.01
C LEU A 408 -9.42 -3.60 9.07
N LEU A 409 -10.40 -3.99 9.90
CA LEU A 409 -10.90 -5.35 10.04
C LEU A 409 -11.41 -5.93 8.72
N ARG A 410 -11.95 -5.12 7.80
CA ARG A 410 -12.31 -5.57 6.44
C ARG A 410 -11.11 -6.04 5.58
N GLN A 411 -9.87 -5.94 6.06
CA GLN A 411 -8.71 -6.64 5.47
C GLN A 411 -8.71 -8.14 5.80
N TYR A 412 -9.22 -8.51 6.98
CA TYR A 412 -9.32 -9.89 7.47
C TYR A 412 -10.70 -10.51 7.24
N PHE A 413 -11.74 -9.68 7.38
CA PHE A 413 -13.17 -10.03 7.31
C PHE A 413 -13.91 -9.23 6.21
N PRO A 414 -13.65 -9.47 4.90
CA PRO A 414 -14.25 -8.70 3.81
C PRO A 414 -15.79 -8.67 3.85
N LYS A 415 -16.40 -7.60 3.31
CA LYS A 415 -17.86 -7.56 3.17
C LYS A 415 -18.33 -8.72 2.28
N GLY A 416 -19.40 -9.41 2.68
CA GLY A 416 -19.99 -10.52 1.92
C GLY A 416 -19.41 -11.91 2.19
N THR A 417 -18.47 -12.06 3.13
CA THR A 417 -18.11 -13.38 3.68
C THR A 417 -18.98 -13.72 4.88
N ASP A 418 -19.34 -14.99 5.04
CA ASP A 418 -19.87 -15.50 6.32
C ASP A 418 -18.80 -15.39 7.40
N LEU A 419 -19.12 -14.76 8.53
CA LEU A 419 -18.22 -14.52 9.67
C LEU A 419 -18.34 -15.59 10.75
N SER A 420 -19.43 -16.37 10.76
CA SER A 420 -19.68 -17.41 11.77
C SER A 420 -18.71 -18.60 11.68
N ARG A 421 -17.93 -18.68 10.59
CA ARG A 421 -16.86 -19.68 10.42
C ARG A 421 -15.64 -19.45 11.35
N HIS A 422 -15.49 -18.25 11.90
CA HIS A 422 -14.26 -17.84 12.57
C HIS A 422 -14.27 -18.16 14.05
N THR A 423 -13.23 -18.85 14.53
CA THR A 423 -13.14 -19.27 15.94
C THR A 423 -12.74 -18.11 16.85
N VAL A 424 -13.00 -18.24 18.16
CA VAL A 424 -12.53 -17.27 19.17
C VAL A 424 -11.02 -17.02 19.06
N ARG A 425 -10.21 -18.09 18.93
CA ARG A 425 -8.75 -18.01 18.80
C ARG A 425 -8.29 -17.26 17.54
N GLU A 426 -8.99 -17.45 16.43
CA GLU A 426 -8.75 -16.70 15.20
C GLU A 426 -9.07 -15.21 15.35
N LEU A 427 -10.18 -14.87 16.02
CA LEU A 427 -10.54 -13.47 16.30
C LEU A 427 -9.52 -12.81 17.24
N ASP A 428 -9.10 -13.51 18.30
CA ASP A 428 -8.08 -13.04 19.24
C ASP A 428 -6.73 -12.79 18.52
N ALA A 429 -6.35 -13.66 17.57
CA ALA A 429 -5.14 -13.48 16.77
C ALA A 429 -5.24 -12.27 15.81
N VAL A 430 -6.39 -12.05 15.17
CA VAL A 430 -6.63 -10.85 14.34
C VAL A 430 -6.66 -9.57 15.19
N ALA A 431 -7.23 -9.62 16.39
CA ALA A 431 -7.22 -8.52 17.35
C ALA A 431 -5.78 -8.20 17.80
N HIS A 432 -5.00 -9.21 18.19
CA HIS A 432 -3.59 -9.07 18.53
C HIS A 432 -2.77 -8.44 17.37
N SER A 433 -2.97 -8.89 16.13
CA SER A 433 -2.34 -8.31 14.92
C SER A 433 -2.78 -6.87 14.60
N LEU A 434 -3.90 -6.38 15.16
CA LEU A 434 -4.30 -4.98 15.12
C LEU A 434 -3.75 -4.17 16.30
N ASN A 435 -3.60 -4.80 17.47
CA ASN A 435 -3.10 -4.18 18.69
C ASN A 435 -1.57 -4.08 18.74
N THR A 436 -0.86 -4.90 17.97
CA THR A 436 0.59 -4.77 17.68
C THR A 436 0.87 -3.92 16.45
N ARG A 437 -0.14 -3.40 15.74
CA ARG A 437 0.05 -2.55 14.54
C ARG A 437 0.16 -1.07 14.94
N PRO A 438 1.27 -0.36 14.63
CA PRO A 438 1.52 1.00 15.10
C PRO A 438 0.54 2.02 14.50
N ARG A 439 0.15 3.03 15.27
CA ARG A 439 -0.85 4.04 14.85
C ARG A 439 -0.23 5.43 14.76
N LYS A 440 -0.47 6.13 13.65
CA LYS A 440 -0.06 7.53 13.46
C LYS A 440 -0.59 8.47 14.55
N THR A 441 -1.81 8.20 15.03
CA THR A 441 -2.47 8.94 16.12
C THR A 441 -1.86 8.70 17.50
N LEU A 442 -1.00 7.68 17.65
CA LEU A 442 -0.33 7.30 18.89
C LEU A 442 1.20 7.53 18.78
N GLY A 443 1.64 8.48 17.94
CA GLY A 443 3.05 8.72 17.69
C GLY A 443 3.81 7.52 17.09
N TRP A 444 3.11 6.61 16.41
CA TRP A 444 3.62 5.32 15.91
C TRP A 444 3.93 4.25 16.98
N LYS A 445 3.47 4.45 18.22
CA LYS A 445 3.28 3.35 19.18
C LYS A 445 2.15 2.43 18.73
N THR A 446 2.15 1.20 19.22
CA THR A 446 1.07 0.22 19.02
C THR A 446 -0.03 0.41 20.07
N PRO A 447 -1.29 0.01 19.80
CA PRO A 447 -2.34 0.04 20.80
C PRO A 447 -2.04 -0.75 22.08
N ALA A 448 -1.33 -1.88 21.96
CA ALA A 448 -0.87 -2.66 23.11
C ALA A 448 0.10 -1.83 23.97
N GLU A 449 1.17 -1.28 23.39
CA GLU A 449 2.16 -0.47 24.13
C GLU A 449 1.55 0.74 24.86
N VAL A 450 0.53 1.36 24.28
CA VAL A 450 -0.16 2.50 24.91
C VAL A 450 -1.08 2.04 26.03
N LEU A 451 -1.75 0.88 25.88
CA LEU A 451 -2.53 0.30 26.97
C LEU A 451 -1.62 -0.16 28.12
N ASP A 452 -0.49 -0.80 27.82
CA ASP A 452 0.49 -1.25 28.80
C ASP A 452 1.10 -0.04 29.56
N GLN A 453 1.36 1.07 28.87
CA GLN A 453 1.76 2.33 29.52
C GLN A 453 0.70 2.86 30.49
N PHE A 454 -0.59 2.81 30.13
CA PHE A 454 -1.67 3.19 31.04
C PHE A 454 -1.82 2.25 32.24
N LEU A 455 -1.49 0.97 32.07
CA LEU A 455 -1.49 -0.02 33.15
C LEU A 455 -0.26 0.06 34.07
N ALA A 456 0.88 0.53 33.56
CA ALA A 456 2.13 0.68 34.31
C ALA A 456 2.33 2.06 34.96
N MET A 457 1.47 3.03 34.65
CA MET A 457 1.44 4.36 35.29
C MET A 457 0.47 4.44 36.49
N GLN A 458 0.05 3.28 37.01
CA GLN A 458 -0.87 3.10 38.14
C GLN A 458 -0.30 2.06 39.11
#